data_AF-A0A3D9HRB7-F1
#
_entry.id   AF-A0A3D9HRB7-F1
#
_cell.length_a   1.000
_cell.length_b   1.000
_cell.length_c   1.000
_cell.angle_alpha   90.00
_cell.angle_beta   90.00
_cell.angle_gamma   90.00
#
_symmetry.space_group_name_H-M   'P 1'
#
loop_
_entity.id
_entity.type
_entity.pdbx_description
1 polymer ?
#
loop_
_entity_poly.entity_id
_entity_poly.type
_entity_poly.pdbx_seq_one_letter_code
_entity_poly.pdbx_strand_id
1 'polypeptide(L)'
;MIFANSNRSDLGPKKLTETEFEYLDRSGTEAAQRVRDFLETWIKEFPEDESNEIRARIQSGEQSDFSSASFEIFLFSVFKQAGCKVIHHPELENGSNKHPDFLVTLPDGEEVYVEAVLASDLTAEEIAAQKRKNVVLEALENDKIPDFFLLISSNGSSNTSPPSKKLREKVQNWINKLDPDELLKANHTQISDFPQLTWTHEDWSLTITALPKSPEKRGNSVRNVGSYSDGARWVNIREPLRNAIKDKGKNMVNWKSLWSLL
;
A
#
# COMPACT_ATOMS: atom_id res chain seq x y z
N MET A 1 13.26 17.75 -7.39
CA MET A 1 12.19 17.56 -6.39
C MET A 1 11.41 16.33 -6.80
N ILE A 2 11.06 15.50 -5.82
CA ILE A 2 10.19 14.33 -5.98
C ILE A 2 8.73 14.78 -6.09
N PHE A 3 8.29 15.72 -5.25
CA PHE A 3 6.89 16.15 -5.18
C PHE A 3 6.70 17.54 -5.80
N ALA A 4 5.47 17.82 -6.25
CA ALA A 4 5.14 19.12 -6.82
C ALA A 4 5.26 20.23 -5.75
N ASN A 5 5.72 21.42 -6.15
CA ASN A 5 5.67 22.57 -5.28
C ASN A 5 4.29 23.23 -5.34
N SER A 6 3.37 22.78 -4.49
CA SER A 6 1.97 23.21 -4.47
C SER A 6 1.47 23.44 -3.04
N ASN A 7 0.52 24.38 -2.91
CA ASN A 7 -0.23 24.55 -1.67
C ASN A 7 -1.29 23.44 -1.56
N ARG A 8 -1.16 22.57 -0.56
CA ARG A 8 -2.00 21.38 -0.38
C ARG A 8 -2.97 21.58 0.77
N SER A 9 -4.27 21.65 0.47
CA SER A 9 -5.33 21.80 1.47
C SER A 9 -6.21 20.55 1.62
N ASP A 10 -5.95 19.50 0.83
CA ASP A 10 -6.75 18.27 0.86
C ASP A 10 -6.35 17.39 2.07
N LEU A 11 -7.20 17.39 3.09
CA LEU A 11 -7.04 16.56 4.29
C LEU A 11 -7.74 15.20 4.18
N GLY A 12 -8.27 14.90 2.99
CA GLY A 12 -8.95 13.66 2.69
C GLY A 12 -7.99 12.47 2.73
N PRO A 13 -8.48 11.31 3.19
CA PRO A 13 -7.67 10.09 3.27
C PRO A 13 -7.30 9.57 1.87
N LYS A 14 -6.32 8.65 1.82
CA LYS A 14 -5.92 7.96 0.59
C LYS A 14 -7.10 7.20 -0.03
N LYS A 15 -7.24 7.28 -1.36
CA LYS A 15 -8.25 6.51 -2.11
C LYS A 15 -7.74 5.09 -2.38
N LEU A 16 -8.64 4.13 -2.60
CA LEU A 16 -8.27 2.73 -2.77
C LEU A 16 -7.48 2.45 -4.07
N THR A 17 -7.70 3.25 -5.11
CA THR A 17 -7.01 3.11 -6.41
C THR A 17 -5.85 4.07 -6.58
N GLU A 18 -5.67 4.97 -5.61
CA GLU A 18 -4.61 5.96 -5.63
C GLU A 18 -3.28 5.33 -5.23
N THR A 19 -2.23 5.69 -5.96
CA THR A 19 -0.86 5.29 -5.64
C THR A 19 -0.35 6.01 -4.38
N GLU A 20 0.70 5.49 -3.73
CA GLU A 20 1.32 6.25 -2.62
C GLU A 20 1.85 7.61 -3.08
N PHE A 21 2.43 7.67 -4.28
CA PHE A 21 2.93 8.93 -4.83
C PHE A 21 1.81 9.96 -5.00
N GLU A 22 0.71 9.61 -5.67
CA GLU A 22 -0.41 10.53 -5.88
C GLU A 22 -1.00 11.02 -4.55
N TYR A 23 -1.18 10.12 -3.58
CA TYR A 23 -1.66 10.48 -2.26
C TYR A 23 -0.74 11.49 -1.57
N LEU A 24 0.56 11.19 -1.53
CA LEU A 24 1.54 12.09 -0.96
C LEU A 24 1.60 13.40 -1.74
N ASP A 25 1.49 13.38 -3.06
CA ASP A 25 1.59 14.59 -3.86
C ASP A 25 0.36 15.50 -3.75
N ARG A 26 -0.83 14.98 -3.44
CA ARG A 26 -2.02 15.83 -3.17
C ARG A 26 -2.25 16.18 -1.70
N SER A 27 -1.84 15.32 -0.76
CA SER A 27 -2.31 15.38 0.63
C SER A 27 -1.73 16.57 1.41
N GLY A 28 -2.61 17.38 1.99
CA GLY A 28 -2.29 18.47 2.92
C GLY A 28 -2.12 18.03 4.37
N THR A 29 -2.21 16.72 4.67
CA THR A 29 -2.06 16.23 6.05
C THR A 29 -0.63 16.40 6.56
N GLU A 30 -0.47 16.68 7.86
CA GLU A 30 0.86 16.79 8.47
C GLU A 30 1.68 15.50 8.34
N ALA A 31 1.03 14.34 8.40
CA ALA A 31 1.69 13.05 8.24
C ALA A 31 2.28 12.90 6.84
N ALA A 32 1.51 13.23 5.80
CA ALA A 32 2.02 13.22 4.43
C ALA A 32 3.15 14.24 4.22
N GLN A 33 3.03 15.43 4.83
CA GLN A 33 4.10 16.43 4.80
C GLN A 33 5.40 15.88 5.39
N ARG A 34 5.36 15.23 6.57
CA ARG A 34 6.55 14.63 7.19
C ARG A 34 7.21 13.57 6.30
N VAL A 35 6.42 12.75 5.61
CA VAL A 35 6.96 11.75 4.67
C VAL A 35 7.62 12.44 3.47
N ARG A 36 6.96 13.44 2.87
CA ARG A 36 7.55 14.20 1.75
C ARG A 36 8.86 14.88 2.16
N ASP A 37 8.87 15.56 3.30
CA ASP A 37 10.05 16.27 3.81
C ASP A 37 11.20 15.29 4.06
N PHE A 38 10.92 14.12 4.63
CA PHE A 38 11.93 13.08 4.82
C PHE A 38 12.55 12.65 3.48
N LEU A 39 11.72 12.29 2.50
CA LEU A 39 12.21 11.82 1.19
C LEU A 39 12.98 12.92 0.44
N GLU A 40 12.45 14.15 0.41
CA GLU A 40 13.10 15.30 -0.23
C GLU A 40 14.38 15.74 0.47
N THR A 41 14.49 15.53 1.78
CA THR A 41 15.71 15.84 2.53
C THR A 41 16.81 14.87 2.16
N TRP A 42 16.54 13.57 2.25
CA TRP A 42 17.59 12.56 2.08
C TRP A 42 17.98 12.35 0.62
N ILE A 43 17.07 12.53 -0.34
CA ILE A 43 17.45 12.42 -1.75
C ILE A 43 18.42 13.53 -2.20
N LYS A 44 18.54 14.65 -1.47
CA LYS A 44 19.51 15.72 -1.81
C LYS A 44 20.95 15.32 -1.50
N GLU A 45 21.15 14.29 -0.69
CA GLU A 45 22.46 13.76 -0.32
C GLU A 45 22.95 12.67 -1.29
N PHE A 46 22.09 12.22 -2.21
CA PHE A 46 22.45 11.25 -3.25
C PHE A 46 23.23 11.96 -4.37
N PRO A 47 24.11 11.25 -5.10
CA PRO A 47 24.67 11.74 -6.36
C PRO A 47 23.56 12.14 -7.35
N GLU A 48 23.87 13.03 -8.30
CA GLU A 48 22.85 13.60 -9.20
C GLU A 48 22.17 12.52 -10.07
N ASP A 49 22.95 11.63 -10.67
CA ASP A 49 22.42 10.56 -11.52
C ASP A 49 21.53 9.59 -10.72
N GLU A 50 21.98 9.20 -9.52
CA GLU A 50 21.23 8.35 -8.58
C GLU A 50 19.93 9.02 -8.13
N SER A 51 20.00 10.32 -7.83
CA SER A 51 18.83 11.11 -7.45
C SER A 51 17.79 11.14 -8.56
N ASN A 52 18.21 11.18 -9.83
CA ASN A 52 17.31 11.23 -10.98
C ASN A 52 16.63 9.87 -11.20
N GLU A 53 17.36 8.78 -11.06
CA GLU A 53 16.85 7.40 -11.11
C GLU A 53 15.78 7.17 -10.03
N ILE A 54 16.11 7.48 -8.77
CA ILE A 54 15.21 7.30 -7.63
C ILE A 54 13.94 8.15 -7.79
N ARG A 55 14.05 9.39 -8.28
CA ARG A 55 12.89 10.24 -8.58
C ARG A 55 11.99 9.60 -9.63
N ALA A 56 12.56 9.09 -10.73
CA ALA A 56 11.80 8.46 -11.79
C ALA A 56 11.00 7.25 -11.27
N ARG A 57 11.61 6.41 -10.41
CA ARG A 57 10.94 5.28 -9.77
C ARG A 57 9.83 5.70 -8.81
N ILE A 58 10.08 6.70 -7.96
CA ILE A 58 9.04 7.20 -7.05
C ILE A 58 7.84 7.77 -7.84
N GLN A 59 8.09 8.40 -8.99
CA GLN A 59 7.08 9.04 -9.82
C GLN A 59 6.47 8.11 -10.88
N SER A 60 6.89 6.85 -10.99
CA SER A 60 6.49 5.96 -12.09
C SER A 60 5.02 5.56 -12.08
N GLY A 61 4.36 5.70 -10.92
CA GLY A 61 3.00 5.22 -10.68
C GLY A 61 2.94 3.72 -10.30
N GLU A 62 4.07 3.01 -10.30
CA GLU A 62 4.12 1.63 -9.85
C GLU A 62 4.47 1.52 -8.37
N GLN A 63 3.64 0.76 -7.64
CA GLN A 63 3.77 0.61 -6.19
C GLN A 63 5.09 -0.07 -5.80
N SER A 64 5.57 -1.03 -6.59
CA SER A 64 6.85 -1.70 -6.37
C SER A 64 8.02 -0.72 -6.45
N ASP A 65 8.02 0.16 -7.45
CA ASP A 65 9.07 1.14 -7.67
C ASP A 65 9.07 2.18 -6.55
N PHE A 66 7.89 2.71 -6.21
CA PHE A 66 7.73 3.63 -5.09
C PHE A 66 8.25 3.01 -3.79
N SER A 67 7.87 1.77 -3.50
CA SER A 67 8.19 1.12 -2.23
C SER A 67 9.69 0.80 -2.14
N SER A 68 10.30 0.37 -3.24
CA SER A 68 11.71 0.00 -3.28
C SER A 68 12.61 1.24 -3.22
N ALA A 69 12.34 2.25 -4.04
CA ALA A 69 13.08 3.50 -4.03
C ALA A 69 12.94 4.26 -2.69
N SER A 70 11.75 4.27 -2.09
CA SER A 70 11.56 4.86 -0.74
C SER A 70 12.31 4.09 0.34
N PHE A 71 12.42 2.76 0.21
CA PHE A 71 13.18 1.92 1.14
C PHE A 71 14.69 2.15 1.02
N GLU A 72 15.20 2.35 -0.20
CA GLU A 72 16.60 2.74 -0.43
C GLU A 72 16.92 4.09 0.23
N ILE A 73 16.08 5.11 0.06
CA ILE A 73 16.23 6.41 0.76
C ILE A 73 16.23 6.20 2.28
N PHE A 74 15.31 5.38 2.79
CA PHE A 74 15.23 5.09 4.22
C PHE A 74 16.51 4.43 4.74
N LEU A 75 17.01 3.38 4.09
CA LEU A 75 18.24 2.70 4.50
C LEU A 75 19.45 3.64 4.44
N PHE A 76 19.58 4.41 3.37
CA PHE A 76 20.61 5.43 3.25
C PHE A 76 20.57 6.40 4.44
N SER A 77 19.38 6.91 4.79
CA SER A 77 19.21 7.81 5.93
C SER A 77 19.67 7.20 7.25
N VAL A 78 19.43 5.90 7.45
CA VAL A 78 19.83 5.18 8.67
C VAL A 78 21.35 5.09 8.74
N PHE A 79 22.01 4.69 7.66
CA PHE A 79 23.47 4.59 7.60
C PHE A 79 24.15 5.94 7.79
N LYS A 80 23.64 7.00 7.14
CA LYS A 80 24.17 8.36 7.29
C LYS A 80 24.05 8.86 8.72
N GLN A 81 22.89 8.65 9.36
CA GLN A 81 22.69 9.04 10.76
C GLN A 81 23.53 8.21 11.74
N ALA A 82 23.85 6.97 11.41
CA ALA A 82 24.77 6.13 12.17
C ALA A 82 26.26 6.52 11.98
N GLY A 83 26.56 7.57 11.20
CA GLY A 83 27.93 8.01 10.93
C GLY A 83 28.69 7.13 9.93
N CYS A 84 27.99 6.29 9.17
CA CYS A 84 28.59 5.44 8.15
C CYS A 84 28.90 6.25 6.88
N LYS A 85 29.88 5.78 6.11
CA LYS A 85 30.08 6.22 4.72
C LYS A 85 29.31 5.29 3.80
N VAL A 86 28.69 5.84 2.76
CA VAL A 86 27.85 5.08 1.83
C VAL A 86 28.28 5.41 0.42
N ILE A 87 28.53 4.37 -0.38
CA ILE A 87 28.77 4.45 -1.82
C ILE A 87 27.60 3.78 -2.52
N HIS A 88 26.97 4.48 -3.46
CA HIS A 88 25.88 3.97 -4.28
C HIS A 88 26.44 3.08 -5.40
N HIS A 89 25.77 1.97 -5.69
CA HIS A 89 26.07 1.08 -6.82
C HIS A 89 27.58 0.81 -7.04
N PRO A 90 28.29 0.31 -6.00
CA PRO A 90 29.72 0.08 -6.06
C PRO A 90 30.08 -0.92 -7.18
N GLU A 91 31.24 -0.71 -7.80
CA GLU A 91 31.84 -1.73 -8.66
C GLU A 91 32.38 -2.88 -7.80
N LEU A 92 32.11 -4.12 -8.21
CA LEU A 92 32.61 -5.31 -7.51
C LEU A 92 33.98 -5.72 -8.05
N GLU A 93 34.94 -5.93 -7.15
CA GLU A 93 36.32 -6.32 -7.49
C GLU A 93 36.43 -7.64 -8.27
N ASN A 94 35.42 -8.50 -8.18
CA ASN A 94 35.37 -9.78 -8.90
C ASN A 94 34.95 -9.64 -10.37
N GLY A 95 34.76 -8.41 -10.87
CA GLY A 95 34.33 -8.14 -12.24
C GLY A 95 32.89 -8.56 -12.53
N SER A 96 32.07 -8.77 -11.48
CA SER A 96 30.65 -9.06 -11.65
C SER A 96 29.88 -7.81 -12.10
N ASN A 97 29.01 -7.95 -13.10
CA ASN A 97 28.08 -6.90 -13.54
C ASN A 97 26.89 -6.70 -12.56
N LYS A 98 26.99 -7.19 -11.32
CA LYS A 98 26.00 -6.93 -10.28
C LYS A 98 26.40 -5.64 -9.58
N HIS A 99 25.41 -4.81 -9.30
CA HIS A 99 25.56 -3.57 -8.56
C HIS A 99 24.70 -3.69 -7.29
N PRO A 100 25.30 -4.01 -6.12
CA PRO A 100 24.62 -3.84 -4.85
C PRO A 100 24.07 -2.41 -4.74
N ASP A 101 23.02 -2.19 -3.95
CA ASP A 101 22.51 -0.83 -3.81
C ASP A 101 23.53 0.06 -3.11
N PHE A 102 24.19 -0.47 -2.07
CA PHE A 102 25.21 0.26 -1.33
C PHE A 102 26.44 -0.58 -0.97
N LEU A 103 27.60 0.07 -0.91
CA LEU A 103 28.72 -0.32 -0.05
C LEU A 103 28.74 0.63 1.14
N VAL A 104 28.63 0.07 2.35
CA VAL A 104 28.61 0.83 3.60
C VAL A 104 29.89 0.58 4.38
N THR A 105 30.63 1.64 4.69
CA THR A 105 31.75 1.61 5.63
C THR A 105 31.27 2.05 7.01
N LEU A 106 31.34 1.14 7.98
CA LEU A 106 30.99 1.37 9.38
C LEU A 106 31.99 2.31 10.07
N PRO A 107 31.64 2.91 11.23
CA PRO A 107 32.54 3.82 11.95
C PRO A 107 33.88 3.21 12.38
N ASP A 108 33.93 1.89 12.56
CA ASP A 108 35.14 1.13 12.88
C ASP A 108 35.97 0.74 11.63
N GLY A 109 35.48 1.06 10.44
CA GLY A 109 36.13 0.80 9.16
C GLY A 109 35.73 -0.51 8.48
N GLU A 110 34.86 -1.34 9.07
CA GLU A 110 34.35 -2.54 8.40
C GLU A 110 33.44 -2.16 7.22
N GLU A 111 33.55 -2.91 6.12
CA GLU A 111 32.77 -2.67 4.90
C GLU A 111 31.75 -3.79 4.65
N VAL A 112 30.52 -3.38 4.34
CA VAL A 112 29.40 -4.29 4.11
C VAL A 112 28.63 -3.89 2.85
N TYR A 113 28.40 -4.85 1.97
CA TYR A 113 27.49 -4.68 0.84
C TYR A 113 26.03 -4.82 1.30
N VAL A 114 25.19 -3.86 0.91
CA VAL A 114 23.78 -3.80 1.30
C VAL A 114 22.89 -3.78 0.06
N GLU A 115 21.78 -4.52 0.17
CA GLU A 115 20.74 -4.67 -0.85
C GLU A 115 19.36 -4.41 -0.21
N ALA A 116 18.63 -3.46 -0.77
CA ALA A 116 17.33 -2.97 -0.34
C ALA A 116 16.20 -3.81 -0.94
N VAL A 117 16.04 -5.04 -0.44
CA VAL A 117 15.07 -5.98 -0.99
C VAL A 117 13.69 -5.84 -0.34
N LEU A 118 12.65 -5.64 -1.16
CA LEU A 118 11.27 -5.83 -0.73
C LEU A 118 10.93 -7.33 -0.73
N ALA A 119 10.72 -7.90 0.46
CA ALA A 119 10.16 -9.25 0.58
C ALA A 119 8.63 -9.14 0.61
N SER A 120 7.99 -9.35 -0.54
CA SER A 120 6.54 -9.55 -0.62
C SER A 120 6.23 -11.04 -0.78
N ASP A 121 5.22 -11.52 -0.08
CA ASP A 121 4.67 -12.87 -0.26
C ASP A 121 3.56 -12.92 -1.32
N LEU A 122 3.20 -11.77 -1.89
CA LEU A 122 2.18 -11.64 -2.93
C LEU A 122 2.75 -11.90 -4.33
N THR A 123 2.06 -12.72 -5.10
CA THR A 123 2.34 -12.91 -6.54
C THR A 123 1.85 -11.72 -7.36
N ALA A 124 2.31 -11.61 -8.61
CA ALA A 124 1.84 -10.59 -9.55
C ALA A 124 0.32 -10.72 -9.80
N GLU A 125 -0.19 -11.95 -9.84
CA GLU A 125 -1.61 -12.26 -9.99
C GLU A 125 -2.42 -11.79 -8.79
N GLU A 126 -1.92 -11.96 -7.57
CA GLU A 126 -2.57 -11.50 -6.33
C GLU A 126 -2.60 -9.97 -6.27
N ILE A 127 -1.49 -9.30 -6.63
CA ILE A 127 -1.44 -7.83 -6.72
C ILE A 127 -2.47 -7.32 -7.75
N ALA A 128 -2.54 -7.97 -8.93
CA ALA A 128 -3.50 -7.60 -9.96
C ALA A 128 -4.95 -7.85 -9.50
N ALA A 129 -5.21 -8.93 -8.78
CA ALA A 129 -6.52 -9.20 -8.18
C ALA A 129 -6.91 -8.12 -7.16
N GLN A 130 -5.98 -7.70 -6.30
CA GLN A 130 -6.23 -6.62 -5.34
C GLN A 130 -6.52 -5.30 -6.06
N LYS A 131 -5.76 -4.94 -7.10
CA LYS A 131 -6.03 -3.74 -7.93
C LYS A 131 -7.46 -3.78 -8.50
N ARG A 132 -7.92 -4.94 -9.02
CA ARG A 132 -9.30 -5.12 -9.53
C ARG A 132 -10.36 -4.95 -8.43
N LYS A 133 -10.13 -5.50 -7.23
CA LYS A 133 -11.03 -5.34 -6.08
C LYS A 133 -11.14 -3.87 -5.66
N ASN A 134 -10.02 -3.15 -5.58
CA ASN A 134 -9.98 -1.75 -5.16
C ASN A 134 -10.82 -0.84 -6.07
N VAL A 135 -10.81 -1.07 -7.39
CA VAL A 135 -11.66 -0.33 -8.34
C VAL A 135 -13.15 -0.48 -8.01
N VAL A 136 -13.57 -1.69 -7.66
CA VAL A 136 -14.97 -1.99 -7.34
C VAL A 136 -15.38 -1.38 -6.00
N LEU A 137 -14.50 -1.44 -5.01
CA LEU A 137 -14.76 -0.85 -3.69
C LEU A 137 -14.79 0.67 -3.74
N GLU A 138 -13.89 1.29 -4.50
CA GLU A 138 -13.91 2.74 -4.69
C GLU A 138 -15.18 3.21 -5.42
N ALA A 139 -15.68 2.41 -6.37
CA ALA A 139 -16.95 2.68 -7.01
C ALA A 139 -18.11 2.75 -6.00
N LEU A 140 -18.11 1.92 -4.95
CA LEU A 140 -19.11 1.99 -3.88
C LEU A 140 -18.87 3.16 -2.91
N GLU A 141 -17.60 3.49 -2.67
CA GLU A 141 -17.24 4.62 -1.81
C GLU A 141 -17.73 5.96 -2.39
N ASN A 142 -17.68 6.11 -3.71
CA ASN A 142 -18.07 7.34 -4.42
C ASN A 142 -19.58 7.48 -4.68
N ASP A 143 -20.40 6.48 -4.33
CA ASP A 143 -21.85 6.55 -4.50
C ASP A 143 -22.52 7.50 -3.48
N LYS A 144 -23.78 7.86 -3.73
CA LYS A 144 -24.58 8.61 -2.74
C LYS A 144 -25.32 7.64 -1.84
N ILE A 145 -24.80 7.42 -0.63
CA ILE A 145 -25.41 6.57 0.40
C ILE A 145 -25.48 7.37 1.71
N PRO A 146 -26.43 8.31 1.82
CA PRO A 146 -26.46 9.26 2.93
C PRO A 146 -26.77 8.60 4.27
N ASP A 147 -27.52 7.49 4.28
CA ASP A 147 -28.16 6.95 5.48
C ASP A 147 -27.49 5.71 6.07
N PHE A 148 -26.56 5.08 5.33
CA PHE A 148 -25.93 3.84 5.74
C PHE A 148 -24.41 3.88 5.63
N PHE A 149 -23.73 3.15 6.52
CA PHE A 149 -22.38 2.64 6.31
C PHE A 149 -22.45 1.24 5.71
N LEU A 150 -21.54 0.94 4.80
CA LEU A 150 -21.35 -0.38 4.23
C LEU A 150 -20.16 -1.07 4.91
N LEU A 151 -20.42 -2.21 5.53
CA LEU A 151 -19.36 -3.14 5.93
C LEU A 151 -19.24 -4.20 4.86
N ILE A 152 -18.05 -4.33 4.28
CA ILE A 152 -17.83 -5.22 3.14
C ILE A 152 -16.86 -6.33 3.56
N SER A 153 -17.32 -7.57 3.49
CA SER A 153 -16.48 -8.75 3.62
C SER A 153 -16.31 -9.40 2.26
N SER A 154 -15.07 -9.67 1.89
CA SER A 154 -14.66 -10.21 0.60
C SER A 154 -14.02 -11.58 0.79
N ASN A 155 -14.36 -12.53 -0.10
CA ASN A 155 -13.75 -13.85 -0.13
C ASN A 155 -13.47 -14.27 -1.58
N GLY A 156 -12.30 -14.86 -1.79
CA GLY A 156 -11.80 -15.23 -3.11
C GLY A 156 -11.34 -14.04 -3.95
N SER A 157 -11.19 -14.26 -5.26
CA SER A 157 -10.76 -13.25 -6.22
C SER A 157 -11.28 -13.57 -7.62
N SER A 158 -11.42 -12.56 -8.47
CA SER A 158 -11.78 -12.75 -9.87
C SER A 158 -10.55 -12.59 -10.76
N ASN A 159 -10.52 -13.33 -11.86
CA ASN A 159 -9.49 -13.17 -12.90
C ASN A 159 -9.84 -12.03 -13.85
N THR A 160 -11.12 -11.67 -13.95
CA THR A 160 -11.59 -10.55 -14.76
C THR A 160 -11.99 -9.35 -13.92
N SER A 161 -12.00 -8.16 -14.55
CA SER A 161 -12.48 -6.92 -13.92
C SER A 161 -13.98 -7.05 -13.59
N PRO A 162 -14.36 -6.97 -12.31
CA PRO A 162 -15.76 -7.13 -11.93
C PRO A 162 -16.61 -5.95 -12.41
N PRO A 163 -17.87 -6.16 -12.80
CA PRO A 163 -18.70 -5.13 -13.39
C PRO A 163 -19.20 -4.14 -12.32
N SER A 164 -18.35 -3.17 -11.97
CA SER A 164 -18.59 -2.18 -10.91
C SER A 164 -19.96 -1.49 -11.02
N LYS A 165 -20.41 -1.16 -12.25
CA LYS A 165 -21.72 -0.56 -12.49
C LYS A 165 -22.87 -1.46 -12.03
N LYS A 166 -22.82 -2.76 -12.36
CA LYS A 166 -23.87 -3.73 -11.97
C LYS A 166 -23.92 -3.92 -10.47
N LEU A 167 -22.76 -3.96 -9.80
CA LEU A 167 -22.70 -4.02 -8.34
C LEU A 167 -23.32 -2.77 -7.71
N ARG A 168 -22.92 -1.57 -8.15
CA ARG A 168 -23.49 -0.31 -7.66
C ARG A 168 -25.00 -0.25 -7.82
N GLU A 169 -25.52 -0.56 -9.00
CA GLU A 169 -26.98 -0.59 -9.25
C GLU A 169 -27.70 -1.57 -8.33
N LYS A 170 -27.12 -2.76 -8.11
CA LYS A 170 -27.68 -3.75 -7.19
C LYS A 170 -27.67 -3.27 -5.74
N VAL A 171 -26.58 -2.66 -5.29
CA VAL A 171 -26.43 -2.11 -3.94
C VAL A 171 -27.41 -0.95 -3.72
N GLN A 172 -27.50 -0.01 -4.66
CA GLN A 172 -28.43 1.12 -4.61
C GLN A 172 -29.89 0.66 -4.55
N ASN A 173 -30.29 -0.26 -5.44
CA ASN A 173 -31.66 -0.82 -5.45
C ASN A 173 -31.99 -1.58 -4.17
N TRP A 174 -31.00 -2.14 -3.49
CA TRP A 174 -31.16 -2.83 -2.23
C TRP A 174 -31.27 -1.85 -1.06
N ILE A 175 -30.36 -0.88 -0.95
CA ILE A 175 -30.35 0.15 0.10
C ILE A 175 -31.63 0.98 0.09
N ASN A 176 -32.14 1.35 -1.08
CA ASN A 176 -33.37 2.16 -1.21
C ASN A 176 -34.63 1.45 -0.68
N LYS A 177 -34.55 0.16 -0.36
CA LYS A 177 -35.65 -0.62 0.25
C LYS A 177 -35.53 -0.73 1.77
N LEU A 178 -34.45 -0.23 2.36
CA LEU A 178 -34.20 -0.30 3.79
C LEU A 178 -34.64 1.00 4.46
N ASP A 179 -35.22 0.88 5.65
CA ASP A 179 -35.53 2.02 6.51
C ASP A 179 -34.46 2.12 7.63
N PRO A 180 -33.63 3.19 7.64
CA PRO A 180 -32.59 3.34 8.64
C PRO A 180 -33.13 3.55 10.07
N ASP A 181 -34.34 4.11 10.22
CA ASP A 181 -34.96 4.37 11.52
C ASP A 181 -35.59 3.11 12.11
N GLU A 182 -36.14 2.22 11.27
CA GLU A 182 -36.56 0.89 11.73
C GLU A 182 -35.38 0.05 12.21
N LEU A 183 -34.27 0.09 11.48
CA LEU A 183 -33.04 -0.65 11.81
C LEU A 183 -32.35 -0.12 13.08
N LEU A 184 -32.45 1.18 13.37
CA LEU A 184 -31.94 1.73 14.64
C LEU A 184 -32.79 1.34 15.86
N LYS A 185 -34.09 1.08 15.67
CA LYS A 185 -35.02 0.68 16.75
C LYS A 185 -34.96 -0.81 17.05
N ALA A 186 -34.56 -1.62 16.07
CA ALA A 186 -34.42 -3.05 16.24
C ALA A 186 -33.26 -3.39 17.20
N ASN A 187 -33.46 -4.40 18.04
CA ASN A 187 -32.48 -4.81 19.04
C ASN A 187 -31.41 -5.73 18.40
N HIS A 188 -30.54 -5.14 17.58
CA HIS A 188 -29.42 -5.85 16.96
C HIS A 188 -28.27 -6.01 17.97
N THR A 189 -27.79 -7.25 18.11
CA THR A 189 -26.69 -7.58 19.05
C THR A 189 -25.39 -7.91 18.34
N GLN A 190 -25.47 -8.28 17.06
CA GLN A 190 -24.34 -8.66 16.22
C GLN A 190 -24.42 -7.96 14.85
N ILE A 191 -23.27 -7.80 14.20
CA ILE A 191 -23.19 -7.20 12.85
C ILE A 191 -24.01 -8.01 11.84
N SER A 192 -24.05 -9.34 11.98
CA SER A 192 -24.83 -10.24 11.13
C SER A 192 -26.35 -10.06 11.26
N ASP A 193 -26.83 -9.36 12.29
CA ASP A 193 -28.27 -9.12 12.48
C ASP A 193 -28.78 -8.02 11.54
N PHE A 194 -27.88 -7.20 10.98
CA PHE A 194 -28.23 -6.13 10.04
C PHE A 194 -28.44 -6.68 8.63
N PRO A 195 -29.21 -5.99 7.77
CA PRO A 195 -29.45 -6.44 6.41
C PRO A 195 -28.15 -6.69 5.64
N GLN A 196 -28.12 -7.83 4.95
CA GLN A 196 -26.98 -8.24 4.13
C GLN A 196 -27.37 -8.42 2.66
N LEU A 197 -26.43 -8.06 1.79
CA LEU A 197 -26.49 -8.32 0.36
C LEU A 197 -25.27 -9.12 -0.05
N THR A 198 -25.50 -10.30 -0.63
CA THR A 198 -24.45 -11.09 -1.27
C THR A 198 -24.39 -10.78 -2.76
N TRP A 199 -23.18 -10.60 -3.25
CA TRP A 199 -22.89 -10.45 -4.67
C TRP A 199 -21.69 -11.30 -5.05
N THR A 200 -21.74 -11.93 -6.22
CA THR A 200 -20.70 -12.81 -6.71
C THR A 200 -20.34 -12.46 -8.15
N HIS A 201 -19.07 -12.64 -8.48
CA HIS A 201 -18.52 -12.54 -9.83
C HIS A 201 -17.33 -13.50 -9.94
N GLU A 202 -17.49 -14.57 -10.72
CA GLU A 202 -16.54 -15.69 -10.75
C GLU A 202 -16.33 -16.27 -9.34
N ASP A 203 -15.08 -16.53 -8.95
CA ASP A 203 -14.69 -17.03 -7.63
C ASP A 203 -14.62 -15.92 -6.57
N TRP A 204 -15.02 -14.69 -6.90
CA TRP A 204 -15.10 -13.59 -5.96
C TRP A 204 -16.51 -13.43 -5.40
N SER A 205 -16.60 -13.38 -4.08
CA SER A 205 -17.84 -13.14 -3.34
C SER A 205 -17.70 -11.97 -2.39
N LEU A 206 -18.72 -11.12 -2.37
CA LEU A 206 -18.86 -9.98 -1.47
C LEU A 206 -20.11 -10.17 -0.62
N THR A 207 -19.95 -9.97 0.69
CA THR A 207 -21.04 -9.79 1.64
C THR A 207 -21.02 -8.34 2.09
N ILE A 208 -22.09 -7.62 1.79
CA ILE A 208 -22.24 -6.20 2.12
C ILE A 208 -23.30 -6.08 3.20
N THR A 209 -22.92 -5.56 4.36
CA THR A 209 -23.83 -5.31 5.49
C THR A 209 -24.11 -3.82 5.59
N ALA A 210 -25.40 -3.44 5.67
CA ALA A 210 -25.80 -2.05 5.80
C ALA A 210 -26.04 -1.69 7.28
N LEU A 211 -25.17 -0.83 7.82
CA LEU A 211 -25.35 -0.27 9.17
C LEU A 211 -25.98 1.13 9.07
N PRO A 212 -27.11 1.39 9.74
CA PRO A 212 -27.73 2.71 9.71
C PRO A 212 -26.81 3.76 10.38
N LYS A 213 -26.65 4.91 9.72
CA LYS A 213 -26.01 6.10 10.30
C LYS A 213 -26.96 6.71 11.32
N SER A 214 -26.38 7.24 12.41
CA SER A 214 -27.17 8.06 13.35
C SER A 214 -27.76 9.27 12.61
N PRO A 215 -28.94 9.76 13.00
CA PRO A 215 -29.62 10.87 12.31
C PRO A 215 -28.72 12.08 12.07
N GLU A 216 -27.83 12.41 13.01
CA GLU A 216 -26.92 13.56 12.94
C GLU A 216 -25.81 13.39 11.89
N LYS A 217 -25.47 12.15 11.54
CA LYS A 217 -24.41 11.80 10.58
C LYS A 217 -24.94 11.57 9.17
N ARG A 218 -26.25 11.54 8.96
CA ARG A 218 -26.86 11.33 7.64
C ARG A 218 -26.53 12.50 6.72
N GLY A 219 -26.14 12.20 5.47
CA GLY A 219 -25.76 13.20 4.46
C GLY A 219 -24.45 13.96 4.73
N ASN A 220 -23.89 13.89 5.94
CA ASN A 220 -22.66 14.58 6.35
C ASN A 220 -21.44 13.63 6.45
N SER A 221 -21.61 12.36 6.12
CA SER A 221 -20.51 11.39 6.16
C SER A 221 -19.56 11.58 4.98
N VAL A 222 -18.25 11.60 5.28
CA VAL A 222 -17.18 11.71 4.27
C VAL A 222 -16.94 10.38 3.53
N ARG A 223 -17.51 9.28 4.03
CA ARG A 223 -17.30 7.91 3.54
C ARG A 223 -18.56 7.05 3.58
N ASN A 224 -18.67 6.08 2.67
CA ASN A 224 -19.74 5.10 2.65
C ASN A 224 -19.30 3.75 3.20
N VAL A 225 -18.11 3.30 2.86
CA VAL A 225 -17.52 2.04 3.33
C VAL A 225 -16.93 2.28 4.72
N GLY A 226 -17.60 1.74 5.74
CA GLY A 226 -17.17 1.88 7.14
C GLY A 226 -16.09 0.87 7.54
N SER A 227 -16.05 -0.28 6.87
CA SER A 227 -15.01 -1.29 7.04
C SER A 227 -14.93 -2.18 5.80
N TYR A 228 -13.72 -2.62 5.46
CA TYR A 228 -13.47 -3.63 4.44
C TYR A 228 -12.56 -4.72 5.03
N SER A 229 -12.98 -5.98 4.92
CA SER A 229 -12.20 -7.14 5.33
C SER A 229 -12.04 -8.11 4.16
N ASP A 230 -10.81 -8.45 3.78
CA ASP A 230 -10.51 -9.40 2.70
C ASP A 230 -10.13 -10.79 3.23
N GLY A 231 -10.92 -11.28 4.18
CA GLY A 231 -10.66 -12.55 4.86
C GLY A 231 -9.37 -12.55 5.70
N ALA A 232 -9.02 -13.72 6.23
CA ALA A 232 -7.76 -13.96 6.91
C ALA A 232 -6.90 -14.89 6.03
N ARG A 233 -5.65 -14.51 5.78
CA ARG A 233 -4.69 -15.33 5.04
C ARG A 233 -3.47 -15.68 5.90
N TRP A 234 -2.94 -16.87 5.71
CA TRP A 234 -1.64 -17.25 6.26
C TRP A 234 -0.56 -16.55 5.45
N VAL A 235 0.14 -15.60 6.07
CA VAL A 235 1.25 -14.86 5.46
C VAL A 235 2.53 -15.65 5.69
N ASN A 236 3.22 -16.04 4.61
CA ASN A 236 4.53 -16.68 4.70
C ASN A 236 5.62 -15.67 4.35
N ILE A 237 6.18 -15.02 5.37
CA ILE A 237 7.24 -14.01 5.22
C ILE A 237 8.62 -14.66 5.04
N ARG A 238 8.82 -15.86 5.60
CA ARG A 238 10.14 -16.50 5.69
C ARG A 238 10.66 -16.98 4.34
N GLU A 239 9.84 -17.67 3.56
CA GLU A 239 10.29 -18.23 2.28
C GLU A 239 10.58 -17.16 1.22
N PRO A 240 9.74 -16.13 1.00
CA PRO A 240 10.06 -15.03 0.07
C PRO A 240 11.34 -14.30 0.45
N LEU A 241 11.53 -13.97 1.73
CA LEU A 241 12.75 -13.32 2.22
C LEU A 241 13.97 -14.21 1.98
N ARG A 242 13.88 -15.51 2.32
CA ARG A 242 14.96 -16.48 2.12
C ARG A 242 15.32 -16.63 0.63
N ASN A 243 14.34 -16.69 -0.26
CA ASN A 243 14.57 -16.82 -1.70
C ASN A 243 15.23 -15.57 -2.27
N ALA A 244 14.73 -14.38 -1.91
CA ALA A 244 15.31 -13.13 -2.37
C ALA A 244 16.77 -12.98 -1.90
N ILE A 245 17.07 -13.36 -0.65
CA ILE A 245 18.44 -13.43 -0.12
C ILE A 245 19.29 -14.44 -0.90
N LYS A 246 18.79 -15.65 -1.17
CA LYS A 246 19.53 -16.68 -1.92
C LYS A 246 19.84 -16.22 -3.34
N ASP A 247 18.91 -15.60 -4.03
CA ASP A 247 19.09 -15.17 -5.41
C ASP A 247 20.08 -14.01 -5.53
N LYS A 248 20.10 -13.10 -4.56
CA LYS A 248 21.10 -12.03 -4.48
C LYS A 248 22.48 -12.56 -4.04
N GLY A 249 22.53 -13.37 -2.98
CA GLY A 249 23.76 -13.85 -2.32
C GLY A 249 24.59 -14.88 -3.07
N LYS A 250 24.04 -15.59 -4.08
CA LYS A 250 24.75 -16.62 -4.87
C LYS A 250 26.09 -16.16 -5.48
N ASN A 251 26.30 -14.86 -5.67
CA ASN A 251 27.46 -14.32 -6.42
C ASN A 251 28.21 -13.19 -5.69
N MET A 252 27.97 -12.95 -4.40
CA MET A 252 28.71 -11.96 -3.60
C MET A 252 29.94 -12.59 -2.94
N VAL A 253 31.11 -11.93 -3.04
CA VAL A 253 32.33 -12.37 -2.34
C VAL A 253 32.16 -12.13 -0.83
N ASN A 254 32.54 -13.11 0.00
CA ASN A 254 32.42 -13.04 1.48
C ASN A 254 30.99 -12.81 2.03
N TRP A 255 29.98 -13.47 1.45
CA TRP A 255 28.63 -13.50 2.04
C TRP A 255 28.61 -14.18 3.42
N LYS A 256 28.63 -13.40 4.50
CA LYS A 256 28.24 -13.83 5.85
C LYS A 256 26.80 -13.41 6.09
N SER A 257 25.88 -14.36 6.01
CA SER A 257 24.49 -14.15 6.44
C SER A 257 24.45 -13.98 7.97
N LEU A 258 23.91 -12.86 8.47
CA LEU A 258 23.65 -12.58 9.89
C LEU A 258 22.50 -13.44 10.49
N TRP A 259 22.54 -14.75 10.30
CA TRP A 259 21.49 -15.68 10.77
C TRP A 259 21.87 -16.50 12.02
N SER A 260 22.88 -16.09 12.79
CA SER A 260 23.17 -16.74 14.08
C SER A 260 22.31 -16.25 15.25
N LEU A 261 21.29 -15.40 15.02
CA LEU A 261 20.45 -14.80 16.08
C LEU A 261 18.93 -14.85 15.83
N LEU A 262 18.44 -15.71 14.93
CA LEU A 262 17.00 -16.03 14.78
C LEU A 262 16.77 -17.54 14.80
#